data_AF-A0A7S0ZF26-F1
#
_entry.id   AF-A0A7S0ZF26-F1
#
_cell.length_a   1.000
_cell.length_b   1.000
_cell.length_c   1.000
_cell.angle_alpha   90.00
_cell.angle_beta   90.00
_cell.angle_gamma   90.00
#
_symmetry.space_group_name_H-M   'P 1'
#
loop_
_entity.id
_entity.type
_entity.pdbx_description
1 polymer ?
#
loop_
_entity_poly.entity_id
_entity_poly.type
_entity_poly.pdbx_seq_one_letter_code
_entity_poly.pdbx_strand_id
1 'polypeptide(L)'
;NVDDELIDNGWIVHVQLLPFDSVGIVTRWLNSASPQLGIFVESELWPIAVSYASESLQIPLILIDARMSVKSLNRWSSNGFSRALIAGVLSKFHSILAQSNKQKARFIQLGANEDRIRVAPSLKMAAISRMRREKDWNSDSKRFLWIAASTHDGEEQLILEAHQRFREMWTNQFKNLHNFPSLVLAPRHPSRSTHVESLLHSMKLHHVQFLDDETDVQEFLTQTRDSCEITLVRSLGFLDQLYSVAQLVVVGNSLRAPGGGHNFGEPALHRCIVLLGPYLGHFEEQLE
;
A
#
# COMPACT_ATOMS: atom_id res chain seq x y z
N ASN A 1 -26.47 7.60 -19.88
CA ASN A 1 -25.61 8.41 -20.77
C ASN A 1 -24.43 8.98 -20.01
N VAL A 2 -23.51 8.10 -19.60
CA VAL A 2 -22.06 8.27 -19.73
C VAL A 2 -21.55 6.83 -19.78
N ASP A 3 -21.65 6.19 -20.95
CA ASP A 3 -21.01 4.91 -21.21
C ASP A 3 -19.67 5.24 -21.89
N ASP A 4 -18.64 5.46 -21.08
CA ASP A 4 -17.27 5.51 -21.59
C ASP A 4 -16.84 4.06 -21.84
N GLU A 5 -17.18 3.54 -23.03
CA GLU A 5 -16.72 2.24 -23.50
C GLU A 5 -15.21 2.30 -23.75
N LEU A 6 -14.43 1.81 -22.79
CA LEU A 6 -13.02 1.51 -23.02
C LEU A 6 -12.93 0.14 -23.69
N ILE A 7 -12.66 0.15 -25.00
CA ILE A 7 -12.32 -1.06 -25.74
C ILE A 7 -10.86 -1.38 -25.47
N ASP A 8 -10.62 -2.32 -24.54
CA ASP A 8 -9.29 -2.92 -24.35
C ASP A 8 -9.34 -4.38 -24.80
N ASN A 9 -8.53 -4.75 -25.79
CA ASN A 9 -8.38 -6.14 -26.27
C ASN A 9 -9.70 -6.86 -26.65
N GLY A 10 -10.70 -6.15 -27.17
CA GLY A 10 -11.99 -6.72 -27.62
C GLY A 10 -13.04 -6.88 -26.52
N TRP A 11 -12.78 -6.36 -25.32
CA TRP A 11 -13.77 -6.25 -24.24
C TRP A 11 -14.50 -4.91 -24.30
N ILE A 12 -15.80 -4.92 -24.04
CA ILE A 12 -16.56 -3.69 -23.78
C ILE A 12 -16.62 -3.51 -22.27
N VAL A 13 -16.03 -2.42 -21.78
CA VAL A 13 -16.00 -2.09 -20.35
C VAL A 13 -16.99 -0.97 -20.07
N HIS A 14 -17.98 -1.26 -19.23
CA HIS A 14 -18.91 -0.25 -18.69
C HIS A 14 -18.48 0.14 -17.29
N VAL A 15 -18.19 1.43 -17.08
CA VAL A 15 -17.84 1.97 -15.76
C VAL A 15 -19.02 2.78 -15.25
N GLN A 16 -19.57 2.37 -14.11
CA GLN A 16 -20.69 3.05 -13.47
C GLN A 16 -20.57 2.97 -11.95
N LEU A 17 -21.13 3.97 -11.27
CA LEU A 17 -21.30 3.92 -9.81
C LEU A 17 -22.34 2.86 -9.46
N LEU A 18 -22.10 2.15 -8.34
CA LEU A 18 -23.10 1.23 -7.81
C LEU A 18 -24.37 2.02 -7.43
N PRO A 19 -25.57 1.56 -7.81
CA PRO A 19 -26.80 2.22 -7.42
C PRO A 19 -27.00 2.19 -5.91
N PHE A 20 -27.84 3.10 -5.42
CA PHE A 20 -28.28 3.07 -4.02
C PHE A 20 -28.96 1.74 -3.69
N ASP A 21 -28.54 1.12 -2.57
CA ASP A 21 -28.96 -0.21 -2.15
C ASP A 21 -30.40 -0.21 -1.66
N SER A 22 -31.32 -0.27 -2.62
CA SER A 22 -32.76 -0.27 -2.43
C SER A 22 -33.39 -1.24 -3.42
N VAL A 23 -34.44 -1.92 -2.97
CA VAL A 23 -35.04 -3.04 -3.71
C VAL A 23 -35.38 -2.65 -5.15
N GLY A 24 -36.12 -1.54 -5.35
CA GLY A 24 -36.57 -1.14 -6.68
C GLY A 24 -35.44 -0.71 -7.64
N ILE A 25 -34.38 -0.07 -7.13
CA ILE A 25 -33.27 0.39 -7.98
C ILE A 25 -32.36 -0.79 -8.32
N VAL A 26 -31.94 -1.56 -7.31
CA VAL A 26 -31.06 -2.73 -7.47
C VAL A 26 -31.70 -3.77 -8.39
N THR A 27 -32.99 -4.07 -8.21
CA THR A 27 -33.72 -5.03 -9.03
C THR A 27 -33.67 -4.64 -10.50
N ARG A 28 -33.99 -3.38 -10.83
CA ARG A 28 -33.96 -2.89 -12.22
C ARG A 28 -32.55 -2.91 -12.79
N TRP A 29 -31.57 -2.46 -12.01
CA TRP A 29 -30.18 -2.41 -12.45
C TRP A 29 -29.61 -3.80 -12.73
N LEU A 30 -29.73 -4.75 -11.80
CA LEU A 30 -29.23 -6.12 -11.97
C LEU A 30 -29.96 -6.87 -13.10
N ASN A 31 -31.28 -6.69 -13.24
CA ASN A 31 -32.01 -7.30 -14.36
C ASN A 31 -31.56 -6.73 -15.71
N SER A 32 -31.31 -5.42 -15.78
CA SER A 32 -30.83 -4.78 -17.01
C SER A 32 -29.39 -5.18 -17.34
N ALA A 33 -28.51 -5.25 -16.35
CA ALA A 33 -27.11 -5.61 -16.53
C ALA A 33 -26.92 -7.11 -16.78
N SER A 34 -27.82 -7.95 -16.26
CA SER A 34 -27.80 -9.42 -16.35
C SER A 34 -26.40 -10.05 -16.17
N PRO A 35 -25.69 -9.76 -15.06
CA PRO A 35 -24.34 -10.27 -14.89
C PRO A 35 -24.32 -11.78 -14.61
N GLN A 36 -23.28 -12.45 -15.06
CA GLN A 36 -23.08 -13.90 -14.86
C GLN A 36 -22.26 -14.22 -13.60
N LEU A 37 -21.56 -13.23 -13.04
CA LEU A 37 -20.69 -13.36 -11.87
C LEU A 37 -20.64 -12.01 -11.13
N GLY A 38 -20.74 -12.05 -9.80
CA GLY A 38 -20.54 -10.88 -8.95
C GLY A 38 -19.23 -10.97 -8.18
N ILE A 39 -18.31 -10.04 -8.41
CA ILE A 39 -17.06 -9.92 -7.64
C ILE A 39 -17.12 -8.66 -6.79
N PHE A 40 -17.05 -8.83 -5.48
CA PHE A 40 -17.03 -7.75 -4.49
C PHE A 40 -15.64 -7.64 -3.91
N VAL A 41 -15.22 -6.42 -3.58
CA VAL A 41 -13.87 -6.13 -3.08
C VAL A 41 -13.96 -5.61 -1.64
N GLU A 42 -13.05 -6.07 -0.79
CA GLU A 42 -12.93 -5.65 0.62
C GLU A 42 -14.18 -5.89 1.48
N SER A 43 -14.93 -4.82 1.80
CA SER A 43 -16.08 -4.83 2.71
C SER A 43 -17.35 -4.22 2.10
N GLU A 44 -17.46 -4.23 0.77
CA GLU A 44 -18.61 -3.74 0.01
C GLU A 44 -19.82 -4.69 0.13
N LEU A 45 -20.30 -4.89 1.36
CA LEU A 45 -21.36 -5.83 1.71
C LEU A 45 -22.73 -5.15 1.66
N TRP A 46 -23.24 -4.93 0.45
CA TRP A 46 -24.53 -4.29 0.17
C TRP A 46 -25.69 -5.30 0.30
N PRO A 47 -26.49 -5.28 1.38
CA PRO A 47 -27.39 -6.38 1.70
C PRO A 47 -28.43 -6.67 0.62
N ILE A 48 -29.02 -5.64 0.01
CA ILE A 48 -30.08 -5.82 -1.00
C ILE A 48 -29.47 -6.29 -2.32
N ALA A 49 -28.38 -5.67 -2.79
CA ALA A 49 -27.66 -6.11 -3.98
C ALA A 49 -27.17 -7.56 -3.89
N VAL A 50 -26.51 -7.92 -2.79
CA VAL A 50 -26.00 -9.28 -2.57
C VAL A 50 -27.14 -10.29 -2.51
N SER A 51 -28.20 -10.00 -1.74
CA SER A 51 -29.30 -10.95 -1.58
C SER A 51 -30.09 -11.12 -2.88
N TYR A 52 -30.42 -10.03 -3.58
CA TYR A 52 -31.17 -10.11 -4.84
C TYR A 52 -30.36 -10.82 -5.95
N ALA A 53 -29.07 -10.52 -6.07
CA ALA A 53 -28.19 -11.18 -7.04
C ALA A 53 -28.11 -12.70 -6.79
N SER A 54 -27.91 -13.10 -5.53
CA SER A 54 -27.77 -14.52 -5.18
C SER A 54 -29.08 -15.30 -5.18
N GLU A 55 -30.17 -14.73 -4.66
CA GLU A 55 -31.43 -15.47 -4.46
C GLU A 55 -32.35 -15.39 -5.68
N SER A 56 -32.54 -14.20 -6.24
CA SER A 56 -33.49 -14.01 -7.35
C SER A 56 -32.87 -14.36 -8.70
N LEU A 57 -31.59 -14.00 -8.89
CA LEU A 57 -30.89 -14.20 -10.16
C LEU A 57 -29.92 -15.38 -10.15
N GLN A 58 -29.69 -16.02 -8.98
CA GLN A 58 -28.79 -17.16 -8.84
C GLN A 58 -27.36 -16.89 -9.34
N ILE A 59 -26.91 -15.64 -9.22
CA ILE A 59 -25.59 -15.21 -9.64
C ILE A 59 -24.56 -15.69 -8.61
N PRO A 60 -23.49 -16.40 -9.01
CA PRO A 60 -22.41 -16.74 -8.11
C PRO A 60 -21.71 -15.48 -7.63
N LEU A 61 -21.51 -15.35 -6.32
CA LEU A 61 -20.87 -14.18 -5.71
C LEU A 61 -19.55 -14.56 -5.06
N ILE A 62 -18.50 -13.75 -5.29
CA ILE A 62 -17.18 -13.92 -4.70
C ILE A 62 -16.78 -12.61 -4.01
N LEU A 63 -16.32 -12.70 -2.77
CA LEU A 63 -15.72 -11.57 -2.05
C LEU A 63 -14.20 -11.74 -2.09
N ILE A 64 -13.49 -10.78 -2.67
CA ILE A 64 -12.03 -10.77 -2.77
C ILE A 64 -11.42 -9.67 -1.91
N ASP A 65 -10.16 -9.87 -1.54
CA ASP A 65 -9.43 -8.95 -0.65
C ASP A 65 -10.20 -8.70 0.67
N ALA A 66 -10.93 -9.71 1.13
CA ALA A 66 -11.95 -9.56 2.15
C ALA A 66 -11.30 -9.13 3.46
N ARG A 67 -11.76 -7.97 3.94
CA ARG A 67 -11.25 -7.37 5.17
C ARG A 67 -12.37 -6.78 6.00
N MET A 68 -12.27 -6.94 7.31
CA MET A 68 -13.21 -6.37 8.26
C MET A 68 -12.43 -5.62 9.34
N SER A 69 -12.73 -4.33 9.52
CA SER A 69 -12.13 -3.55 10.60
C SER A 69 -12.73 -3.96 11.95
N VAL A 70 -11.99 -3.75 13.05
CA VAL A 70 -12.50 -3.98 14.42
C VAL A 70 -13.75 -3.16 14.70
N LYS A 71 -13.80 -1.91 14.22
CA LYS A 71 -14.96 -1.03 14.39
C LYS A 71 -16.20 -1.59 13.70
N SER A 72 -16.05 -2.06 12.46
CA SER A 72 -17.15 -2.68 11.69
C SER A 72 -17.60 -3.99 12.32
N LEU A 73 -16.66 -4.83 12.75
CA LEU A 73 -16.92 -6.07 13.47
C LEU A 73 -17.78 -5.81 14.73
N ASN A 74 -17.38 -4.84 15.55
CA ASN A 74 -18.11 -4.47 16.76
C ASN A 74 -19.51 -3.93 16.44
N ARG A 75 -19.65 -3.12 15.40
CA ARG A 75 -20.96 -2.60 14.96
C ARG A 75 -21.88 -3.73 14.53
N TRP A 76 -21.41 -4.64 13.69
CA TRP A 76 -22.19 -5.78 13.22
C TRP A 76 -22.51 -6.78 14.34
N SER A 77 -21.61 -6.92 15.30
CA SER A 77 -21.79 -7.80 16.47
C SER A 77 -22.55 -7.13 17.62
N SER A 78 -22.96 -5.87 17.49
CA SER A 78 -23.55 -5.09 18.59
C SER A 78 -24.90 -5.61 19.07
N ASN A 79 -25.66 -6.25 18.20
CA ASN A 79 -26.97 -6.82 18.51
C ASN A 79 -27.28 -8.02 17.59
N GLY A 80 -28.22 -8.86 18.02
CA GLY A 80 -28.58 -10.09 17.30
C GLY A 80 -29.13 -9.85 15.90
N PHE A 81 -29.86 -8.75 15.67
CA PHE A 81 -30.43 -8.41 14.36
C PHE A 81 -29.33 -8.06 13.35
N SER A 82 -28.41 -7.17 13.72
CA SER A 82 -27.27 -6.80 12.88
C SER A 82 -26.39 -8.02 12.57
N ARG A 83 -26.18 -8.89 13.56
CA ARG A 83 -25.41 -10.12 13.37
C ARG A 83 -26.11 -11.10 12.42
N ALA A 84 -27.43 -11.27 12.56
CA ALA A 84 -28.20 -12.13 11.67
C ALA A 84 -28.23 -11.58 10.23
N LEU A 85 -28.34 -10.26 10.06
CA LEU A 85 -28.31 -9.60 8.76
C LEU A 85 -26.98 -9.87 8.05
N ILE A 86 -25.85 -9.57 8.71
CA ILE A 86 -24.54 -9.75 8.08
C ILE A 86 -24.22 -11.23 7.82
N ALA A 87 -24.62 -12.14 8.73
CA ALA A 87 -24.48 -13.59 8.50
C ALA A 87 -25.29 -14.03 7.28
N GLY A 88 -26.52 -13.52 7.13
CA GLY A 88 -27.36 -13.76 5.97
C GLY A 88 -26.70 -13.30 4.67
N VAL A 89 -26.12 -12.09 4.65
CA VAL A 89 -25.38 -11.55 3.51
C VAL A 89 -24.14 -12.39 3.19
N LEU A 90 -23.34 -12.72 4.20
CA LEU A 90 -22.11 -13.52 4.04
C LEU A 90 -22.42 -14.94 3.53
N SER A 91 -23.57 -15.51 3.90
CA SER A 91 -24.01 -16.83 3.42
C SER A 91 -24.31 -16.88 1.92
N LYS A 92 -24.46 -15.73 1.25
CA LYS A 92 -24.72 -15.64 -0.19
C LYS A 92 -23.47 -15.76 -1.04
N PHE A 93 -22.31 -15.54 -0.45
CA PHE A 93 -21.05 -15.70 -1.16
C PHE A 93 -20.72 -17.18 -1.35
N HIS A 94 -20.35 -17.52 -2.57
CA HIS A 94 -19.81 -18.83 -2.94
C HIS A 94 -18.40 -19.00 -2.35
N SER A 95 -17.58 -17.95 -2.40
CA SER A 95 -16.23 -17.93 -1.84
C SER A 95 -15.90 -16.55 -1.26
N ILE A 96 -15.17 -16.54 -0.15
CA ILE A 96 -14.61 -15.35 0.49
C ILE A 96 -13.10 -15.53 0.56
N LEU A 97 -12.33 -14.63 -0.07
CA LEU A 97 -10.88 -14.62 -0.04
C LEU A 97 -10.40 -13.58 0.98
N ALA A 98 -10.16 -14.04 2.21
CA ALA A 98 -9.70 -13.20 3.31
C ALA A 98 -8.19 -12.91 3.20
N GLN A 99 -7.78 -11.69 3.55
CA GLN A 99 -6.37 -11.26 3.44
C GLN A 99 -5.41 -12.00 4.38
N SER A 100 -5.90 -12.47 5.52
CA SER A 100 -5.10 -13.18 6.53
C SER A 100 -5.97 -14.11 7.38
N ASN A 101 -5.32 -14.95 8.19
CA ASN A 101 -6.01 -15.81 9.16
C ASN A 101 -6.84 -14.99 10.17
N LYS A 102 -6.33 -13.82 10.58
CA LYS A 102 -7.05 -12.88 11.46
C LYS A 102 -8.33 -12.37 10.81
N GLN A 103 -8.28 -12.00 9.52
CA GLN A 103 -9.47 -11.60 8.78
C GLN A 103 -10.45 -12.77 8.62
N LYS A 104 -9.96 -13.97 8.29
CA LYS A 104 -10.79 -15.18 8.25
C LYS A 104 -11.55 -15.38 9.57
N ALA A 105 -10.86 -15.27 10.72
CA ALA A 105 -11.49 -15.39 12.03
C ALA A 105 -12.60 -14.34 12.28
N ARG A 106 -12.37 -13.08 11.87
CA ARG A 106 -13.40 -12.02 11.97
C ARG A 106 -14.64 -12.33 11.13
N PHE A 107 -14.49 -12.87 9.92
CA PHE A 107 -15.64 -13.28 9.09
C PHE A 107 -16.39 -14.47 9.69
N ILE A 108 -15.69 -15.46 10.25
CA ILE A 108 -16.31 -16.59 10.96
C ILE A 108 -17.13 -16.08 12.15
N GLN A 109 -16.60 -15.13 12.93
CA GLN A 109 -17.31 -14.52 14.05
C GLN A 109 -18.63 -13.84 13.62
N LEU A 110 -18.63 -13.22 12.44
CA LEU A 110 -19.81 -12.61 11.82
C LEU A 110 -20.79 -13.61 11.21
N GLY A 111 -20.51 -14.92 11.27
CA GLY A 111 -21.40 -15.98 10.81
C GLY A 111 -21.16 -16.44 9.37
N ALA A 112 -20.04 -16.08 8.75
CA ALA A 112 -19.63 -16.69 7.48
C ALA A 112 -19.29 -18.18 7.69
N ASN A 113 -19.65 -19.02 6.72
CA ASN A 113 -19.27 -20.44 6.73
C ASN A 113 -17.76 -20.57 6.46
N GLU A 114 -17.04 -21.22 7.38
CA GLU A 114 -15.60 -21.42 7.28
C GLU A 114 -15.18 -22.14 6.00
N ASP A 115 -15.95 -23.12 5.51
CA ASP A 115 -15.64 -23.90 4.31
C ASP A 115 -15.61 -23.04 3.04
N ARG A 116 -16.25 -21.86 3.09
CA ARG A 116 -16.29 -20.90 1.99
C ARG A 116 -15.22 -19.82 2.10
N ILE A 117 -14.43 -19.80 3.18
CA ILE A 117 -13.40 -18.80 3.40
C ILE A 117 -12.02 -19.40 3.12
N ARG A 118 -11.31 -18.82 2.17
CA ARG A 118 -9.90 -19.11 1.90
C ARG A 118 -9.06 -17.91 2.25
N VAL A 119 -7.83 -18.15 2.70
CA VAL A 119 -6.85 -17.07 2.89
C VAL A 119 -6.07 -16.89 1.59
N ALA A 120 -6.01 -15.66 1.10
CA ALA A 120 -5.27 -15.28 -0.09
C ALA A 120 -4.48 -13.98 0.18
N PRO A 121 -3.30 -13.79 -0.44
CA PRO A 121 -2.57 -12.54 -0.34
C PRO A 121 -3.42 -11.35 -0.80
N SER A 122 -3.18 -10.18 -0.22
CA SER A 122 -3.91 -8.97 -0.61
C SER A 122 -3.76 -8.66 -2.09
N LEU A 123 -4.81 -8.12 -2.72
CA LEU A 123 -4.78 -7.74 -4.13
C LEU A 123 -3.66 -6.76 -4.43
N LYS A 124 -3.40 -5.82 -3.53
CA LYS A 124 -2.32 -4.84 -3.66
C LYS A 124 -0.96 -5.54 -3.77
N MET A 125 -0.69 -6.54 -2.93
CA MET A 125 0.55 -7.31 -3.00
C MET A 125 0.63 -8.16 -4.28
N ALA A 126 -0.48 -8.77 -4.69
CA ALA A 126 -0.54 -9.57 -5.91
C ALA A 126 -0.25 -8.72 -7.17
N ALA A 127 -0.85 -7.54 -7.29
CA ALA A 127 -0.61 -6.61 -8.39
C ALA A 127 0.85 -6.16 -8.47
N ILE A 128 1.44 -5.80 -7.31
CA ILE A 128 2.83 -5.35 -7.26
C ILE A 128 3.80 -6.52 -7.53
N SER A 129 3.48 -7.76 -7.15
CA SER A 129 4.32 -8.93 -7.47
C SER A 129 4.47 -9.21 -8.97
N ARG A 130 3.49 -8.81 -9.80
CA ARG A 130 3.57 -8.90 -11.27
C ARG A 130 4.49 -7.85 -11.88
N MET A 131 4.69 -6.73 -11.20
CA MET A 131 5.62 -5.67 -11.60
C MET A 131 7.06 -5.92 -11.12
N ARG A 132 7.33 -7.10 -10.55
CA ARG A 132 8.64 -7.52 -10.04
C ARG A 132 9.70 -7.42 -11.14
N ARG A 133 10.54 -6.39 -11.07
CA ARG A 133 11.79 -6.34 -11.81
C ARG A 133 12.83 -7.16 -11.07
N GLU A 134 13.58 -8.00 -11.78
CA GLU A 134 14.75 -8.64 -11.18
C GLU A 134 15.77 -7.57 -10.84
N LYS A 135 16.18 -7.55 -9.58
CA LYS A 135 17.23 -6.64 -9.11
C LYS A 135 18.56 -7.30 -9.43
N ASP A 136 19.23 -6.81 -10.45
CA ASP A 136 20.58 -7.23 -10.76
C ASP A 136 21.54 -6.57 -9.77
N TRP A 137 21.94 -7.36 -8.77
CA TRP A 137 22.93 -6.98 -7.77
C TRP A 137 24.37 -7.02 -8.32
N ASN A 138 24.59 -7.58 -9.51
CA ASN A 138 25.91 -7.74 -10.12
C ASN A 138 26.32 -6.58 -11.04
N SER A 139 25.53 -5.52 -11.15
CA SER A 139 26.01 -4.34 -11.90
C SER A 139 27.20 -3.73 -11.14
N ASP A 140 28.36 -3.63 -11.80
CA ASP A 140 29.67 -3.21 -11.25
C ASP A 140 29.76 -1.82 -10.62
N SER A 141 28.64 -1.10 -10.55
CA SER A 141 28.50 0.07 -9.68
C SER A 141 27.34 -0.23 -8.75
N LYS A 142 27.41 0.17 -7.48
CA LYS A 142 26.32 0.96 -6.88
C LYS A 142 26.63 1.30 -5.43
N ARG A 143 26.57 2.60 -5.19
CA ARG A 143 26.38 3.21 -3.88
C ARG A 143 25.34 2.53 -3.04
N PHE A 144 25.62 2.39 -1.74
CA PHE A 144 24.62 1.93 -0.79
C PHE A 144 23.57 3.02 -0.63
N LEU A 145 22.51 2.91 -1.41
CA LEU A 145 21.36 3.78 -1.38
C LEU A 145 20.36 3.25 -0.36
N TRP A 146 20.00 4.11 0.58
CA TRP A 146 18.87 3.86 1.46
C TRP A 146 17.89 5.02 1.44
N ILE A 147 16.61 4.69 1.61
CA ILE A 147 15.52 5.64 1.49
C ILE A 147 14.83 5.76 2.85
N ALA A 148 14.58 6.97 3.30
CA ALA A 148 13.59 7.23 4.33
C ALA A 148 12.30 7.72 3.66
N ALA A 149 11.32 6.83 3.55
CA ALA A 149 10.11 7.05 2.78
C ALA A 149 8.92 7.42 3.66
N SER A 150 8.12 8.38 3.22
CA SER A 150 6.91 8.85 3.92
C SER A 150 7.19 9.36 5.34
N THR A 151 8.25 10.15 5.52
CA THR A 151 8.64 10.69 6.85
C THR A 151 7.68 11.77 7.35
N HIS A 152 7.56 11.86 8.67
CA HIS A 152 6.73 12.81 9.41
C HIS A 152 7.56 13.69 10.33
N ASP A 153 6.89 14.72 10.88
CA ASP A 153 7.55 15.75 11.67
C ASP A 153 8.36 15.21 12.85
N GLY A 154 9.59 15.68 12.94
CA GLY A 154 10.57 15.25 13.91
C GLY A 154 11.20 13.88 13.65
N GLU A 155 10.79 13.11 12.64
CA GLU A 155 11.50 11.90 12.21
C GLU A 155 12.71 12.25 11.34
N GLU A 156 12.62 13.30 10.51
CA GLU A 156 13.70 13.67 9.60
C GLU A 156 15.01 13.96 10.32
N GLN A 157 14.95 14.65 11.47
CA GLN A 157 16.12 14.91 12.29
C GLN A 157 16.79 13.61 12.76
N LEU A 158 16.01 12.65 13.27
CA LEU A 158 16.53 11.35 13.72
C LEU A 158 17.19 10.57 12.58
N ILE A 159 16.58 10.62 11.39
CA ILE A 159 17.09 9.96 10.19
C ILE A 159 18.41 10.60 9.73
N LEU A 160 18.50 11.94 9.75
CA LEU A 160 19.71 12.66 9.35
C LEU A 160 20.86 12.43 10.34
N GLU A 161 20.59 12.42 11.65
CA GLU A 161 21.57 12.07 12.68
C GLU A 161 22.05 10.62 12.51
N ALA A 162 21.14 9.68 12.23
CA ALA A 162 21.48 8.29 11.93
C ALA A 162 22.33 8.18 10.65
N HIS A 163 22.02 8.99 9.62
CA HIS A 163 22.79 9.00 8.38
C HIS A 163 24.24 9.41 8.61
N GLN A 164 24.48 10.48 9.37
CA GLN A 164 25.82 10.96 9.70
C GLN A 164 26.64 9.87 10.41
N ARG A 165 26.07 9.24 11.44
CA ARG A 165 26.72 8.12 12.16
C ARG A 165 26.98 6.94 11.24
N PHE A 166 26.02 6.59 10.39
CA PHE A 166 26.18 5.46 9.46
C PHE A 166 27.32 5.70 8.47
N ARG A 167 27.47 6.93 7.94
CA ARG A 167 28.61 7.27 7.08
C ARG A 167 29.94 7.21 7.82
N GLU A 168 30.01 7.71 9.05
CA GLU A 168 31.23 7.67 9.87
C GLU A 168 31.66 6.21 10.10
N MET A 169 30.72 5.36 10.49
CA MET A 169 30.96 3.92 10.66
C MET A 169 31.40 3.25 9.35
N TRP A 170 30.70 3.53 8.25
CA TRP A 170 31.02 2.99 6.93
C TRP A 170 32.43 3.38 6.49
N THR A 171 32.78 4.66 6.60
CA THR A 171 34.12 5.17 6.22
C THR A 171 35.22 4.52 7.04
N ASN A 172 34.98 4.30 8.35
CA ASN A 172 35.95 3.64 9.22
C ASN A 172 36.14 2.15 8.91
N GLN A 173 35.06 1.46 8.54
CA GLN A 173 35.07 0.01 8.28
C GLN A 173 35.53 -0.34 6.85
N PHE A 174 35.18 0.49 5.87
CA PHE A 174 35.37 0.23 4.43
C PHE A 174 36.32 1.26 3.77
N LYS A 175 37.47 1.53 4.41
CA LYS A 175 38.44 2.58 4.01
C LYS A 175 38.91 2.56 2.56
N ASN A 176 38.77 1.43 1.85
CA ASN A 176 39.21 1.25 0.47
C ASN A 176 38.05 1.26 -0.55
N LEU A 177 36.80 1.43 -0.12
CA LEU A 177 35.69 1.64 -1.05
C LEU A 177 35.54 3.13 -1.34
N HIS A 178 35.60 3.50 -2.63
CA HIS A 178 35.25 4.84 -3.12
C HIS A 178 33.74 5.13 -3.03
N ASN A 179 33.03 4.41 -2.18
CA ASN A 179 31.58 4.34 -2.17
C ASN A 179 31.06 4.56 -0.76
N PHE A 180 30.24 5.59 -0.56
CA PHE A 180 29.69 6.01 0.73
C PHE A 180 28.17 5.95 0.69
N PRO A 181 27.46 5.66 1.79
CA PRO A 181 26.01 5.51 1.70
C PRO A 181 25.33 6.82 1.28
N SER A 182 24.31 6.75 0.41
CA SER A 182 23.42 7.84 0.00
C SER A 182 22.08 7.73 0.70
N LEU A 183 21.55 8.85 1.18
CA LEU A 183 20.19 8.92 1.70
C LEU A 183 19.26 9.59 0.69
N VAL A 184 18.13 8.95 0.36
CA VAL A 184 16.98 9.66 -0.21
C VAL A 184 15.96 9.89 0.89
N LEU A 185 15.63 11.14 1.16
CA LEU A 185 14.65 11.57 2.15
C LEU A 185 13.37 11.99 1.43
N ALA A 186 12.28 11.26 1.65
CA ALA A 186 10.99 11.49 0.99
C ALA A 186 9.90 11.75 2.04
N PRO A 187 9.62 13.03 2.37
CA PRO A 187 8.54 13.41 3.27
C PRO A 187 7.18 12.92 2.77
N ARG A 188 6.27 12.55 3.68
CA ARG A 188 4.92 12.11 3.31
C ARG A 188 4.13 13.19 2.56
N HIS A 189 4.36 14.45 2.92
CA HIS A 189 3.75 15.63 2.33
C HIS A 189 4.85 16.49 1.72
N PRO A 190 4.90 16.64 0.37
CA PRO A 190 6.00 17.36 -0.26
C PRO A 190 6.05 18.86 0.10
N SER A 191 4.94 19.44 0.56
CA SER A 191 4.89 20.79 1.14
C SER A 191 5.80 20.98 2.36
N ARG A 192 6.21 19.89 3.04
CA ARG A 192 7.17 19.94 4.14
C ARG A 192 8.63 20.02 3.68
N SER A 193 8.92 19.87 2.39
CA SER A 193 10.29 19.92 1.86
C SER A 193 11.04 21.18 2.29
N THR A 194 10.40 22.35 2.32
CA THR A 194 11.02 23.60 2.79
C THR A 194 11.48 23.55 4.25
N HIS A 195 10.71 22.89 5.12
CA HIS A 195 11.10 22.70 6.52
C HIS A 195 12.31 21.76 6.63
N VAL A 196 12.28 20.66 5.86
CA VAL A 196 13.36 19.68 5.83
C VAL A 196 14.65 20.28 5.25
N GLU A 197 14.54 21.14 4.24
CA GLU A 197 15.66 21.90 3.69
C GLU A 197 16.29 22.84 4.74
N SER A 198 15.45 23.52 5.52
CA SER A 198 15.92 24.37 6.64
C SER A 198 16.67 23.55 7.70
N LEU A 199 16.21 22.32 7.97
CA LEU A 199 16.87 21.37 8.87
C LEU A 199 18.22 20.89 8.31
N LEU A 200 18.29 20.56 7.02
CA LEU A 200 19.56 20.20 6.36
C LEU A 200 20.59 21.33 6.49
N HIS A 201 20.16 22.57 6.27
CA HIS A 201 21.02 23.74 6.43
C HIS A 201 21.48 23.94 7.88
N SER A 202 20.58 23.81 8.87
CA SER A 202 20.95 23.97 10.29
C SER A 202 21.92 22.89 10.77
N MET A 203 21.84 21.69 10.19
CA MET A 203 22.75 20.57 10.44
C MET A 203 24.05 20.64 9.61
N LYS A 204 24.24 21.69 8.79
CA LYS A 204 25.41 21.90 7.91
C LYS A 204 25.64 20.75 6.93
N LEU A 205 24.55 20.20 6.40
CA LEU A 205 24.58 19.17 5.36
C LEU A 205 24.48 19.85 3.99
N HIS A 206 25.59 19.88 3.25
CA HIS A 206 25.75 20.71 2.05
C HIS A 206 25.68 19.95 0.71
N HIS A 207 25.80 18.62 0.72
CA HIS A 207 25.76 17.78 -0.48
C HIS A 207 24.33 17.27 -0.76
N VAL A 208 23.40 18.20 -0.95
CA VAL A 208 21.97 17.92 -1.11
C VAL A 208 21.53 18.13 -2.57
N GLN A 209 20.71 17.23 -3.08
CA GLN A 209 19.97 17.39 -4.34
C GLN A 209 18.46 17.33 -4.10
N PHE A 210 17.69 17.88 -5.02
CA PHE A 210 16.24 17.89 -4.97
C PHE A 210 15.65 17.08 -6.11
N LEU A 211 14.62 16.30 -5.81
CA LEU A 211 13.87 15.50 -6.80
C LEU A 211 12.45 16.06 -6.91
N ASP A 212 12.19 16.73 -8.03
CA ASP A 212 11.00 17.54 -8.30
C ASP A 212 10.31 16.99 -9.56
N ASP A 213 9.08 17.42 -9.87
CA ASP A 213 8.26 16.87 -10.97
C ASP A 213 8.93 16.89 -12.36
N GLU A 214 9.89 17.78 -12.58
CA GLU A 214 10.63 17.91 -13.84
C GLU A 214 11.82 16.93 -13.96
N THR A 215 12.10 16.13 -12.92
CA THR A 215 13.29 15.28 -12.87
C THR A 215 13.07 13.95 -13.57
N ASP A 216 13.93 13.61 -14.53
CA ASP A 216 14.02 12.25 -15.04
C ASP A 216 14.71 11.37 -13.98
N VAL A 217 13.95 10.45 -13.39
CA VAL A 217 14.44 9.53 -12.37
C VAL A 217 15.52 8.60 -12.92
N GLN A 218 15.45 8.16 -14.18
CA GLN A 218 16.49 7.29 -14.74
C GLN A 218 17.80 8.03 -14.91
N GLU A 219 17.73 9.29 -15.33
CA GLU A 219 18.89 10.18 -15.37
C GLU A 219 19.44 10.44 -13.97
N PHE A 220 18.58 10.74 -13.00
CA PHE A 220 18.95 10.89 -11.60
C PHE A 220 19.67 9.62 -11.09
N LEU A 221 19.11 8.44 -11.32
CA LEU A 221 19.67 7.16 -10.85
C LEU A 221 20.98 6.74 -11.50
N THR A 222 21.34 7.36 -12.64
CA THR A 222 22.59 7.11 -13.38
C THR A 222 23.65 8.17 -13.08
N GLN A 223 23.29 9.45 -12.97
CA GLN A 223 24.23 10.56 -12.76
C GLN A 223 24.60 10.82 -11.30
N THR A 224 23.70 10.56 -10.34
CA THR A 224 23.90 10.97 -8.93
C THR A 224 24.83 10.05 -8.13
N ARG A 225 25.46 9.08 -8.80
CA ARG A 225 26.31 8.08 -8.16
C ARG A 225 27.60 8.66 -7.59
N ASP A 226 28.12 9.76 -8.13
CA ASP A 226 29.50 10.17 -7.85
C ASP A 226 29.65 11.36 -6.88
N SER A 227 28.59 12.08 -6.48
CA SER A 227 28.76 13.31 -5.67
C SER A 227 27.71 13.66 -4.61
N CYS A 228 26.48 13.12 -4.68
CA CYS A 228 25.38 13.58 -3.82
C CYS A 228 25.19 12.74 -2.56
N GLU A 229 25.29 13.32 -1.36
CA GLU A 229 25.09 12.63 -0.08
C GLU A 229 23.61 12.37 0.23
N ILE A 230 22.77 13.40 0.03
CA ILE A 230 21.36 13.39 0.42
C ILE A 230 20.51 13.89 -0.75
N THR A 231 19.45 13.18 -1.06
CA THR A 231 18.43 13.64 -2.01
C THR A 231 17.12 13.90 -1.27
N LEU A 232 16.58 15.10 -1.35
CA LEU A 232 15.27 15.44 -0.82
C LEU A 232 14.21 15.37 -1.91
N VAL A 233 13.20 14.51 -1.73
CA VAL A 233 12.08 14.38 -2.68
C VAL A 233 11.02 15.44 -2.38
N ARG A 234 10.70 16.26 -3.38
CA ARG A 234 9.77 17.39 -3.29
C ARG A 234 8.48 17.21 -4.08
N SER A 235 8.33 16.09 -4.80
CA SER A 235 7.08 15.73 -5.46
C SER A 235 6.69 14.25 -5.26
N LEU A 236 5.46 13.91 -5.62
CA LEU A 236 4.91 12.55 -5.48
C LEU A 236 5.24 11.69 -6.70
N GLY A 237 5.12 10.36 -6.56
CA GLY A 237 5.20 9.42 -7.70
C GLY A 237 6.58 8.79 -7.94
N PHE A 238 7.62 9.22 -7.23
CA PHE A 238 8.98 8.70 -7.43
C PHE A 238 9.32 7.42 -6.65
N LEU A 239 8.59 7.14 -5.56
CA LEU A 239 8.98 6.10 -4.59
C LEU A 239 9.13 4.70 -5.20
N ASP A 240 8.23 4.28 -6.09
CA ASP A 240 8.32 2.96 -6.73
C ASP A 240 9.64 2.78 -7.51
N GLN A 241 10.02 3.79 -8.30
CA GLN A 241 11.25 3.77 -9.07
C GLN A 241 12.48 3.82 -8.16
N LEU A 242 12.45 4.62 -7.10
CA LEU A 242 13.52 4.71 -6.12
C LEU A 242 13.71 3.38 -5.36
N TYR A 243 12.62 2.70 -4.98
CA TYR A 243 12.69 1.39 -4.35
C TYR A 243 13.37 0.34 -5.23
N SER A 244 13.17 0.41 -6.55
CA SER A 244 13.77 -0.55 -7.49
C SER A 244 15.30 -0.59 -7.42
N VAL A 245 15.95 0.46 -6.94
CA VAL A 245 17.41 0.59 -6.86
C VAL A 245 17.97 0.73 -5.45
N ALA A 246 17.14 0.93 -4.43
CA ALA A 246 17.59 1.08 -3.04
C ALA A 246 17.89 -0.25 -2.35
N GLN A 247 18.92 -0.31 -1.52
CA GLN A 247 19.23 -1.51 -0.74
C GLN A 247 18.41 -1.58 0.55
N LEU A 248 18.13 -0.43 1.15
CA LEU A 248 17.43 -0.34 2.43
C LEU A 248 16.37 0.76 2.39
N VAL A 249 15.22 0.52 3.04
CA VAL A 249 14.14 1.49 3.14
C VAL A 249 13.67 1.56 4.59
N VAL A 250 13.75 2.74 5.20
CA VAL A 250 13.05 3.07 6.44
C VAL A 250 11.69 3.65 6.08
N VAL A 251 10.62 3.06 6.62
CA VAL A 251 9.26 3.57 6.41
C VAL A 251 8.89 4.51 7.56
N GLY A 252 8.62 5.76 7.25
CA GLY A 252 8.28 6.81 8.20
C GLY A 252 6.88 6.68 8.81
N ASN A 253 6.51 7.67 9.61
CA ASN A 253 5.38 7.64 10.55
C ASN A 253 5.43 6.44 11.52
N SER A 254 6.64 5.95 11.79
CA SER A 254 6.85 4.73 12.58
C SER A 254 7.91 4.89 13.67
N LEU A 255 8.78 5.90 13.58
CA LEU A 255 9.91 6.11 14.47
C LEU A 255 9.54 6.88 15.75
N ARG A 256 8.41 7.60 15.74
CA ARG A 256 7.96 8.44 16.86
C ARG A 256 6.46 8.27 17.14
N ALA A 257 6.10 8.41 18.42
CA ALA A 257 4.70 8.48 18.84
C ALA A 257 4.04 9.81 18.41
N PRO A 258 2.73 9.82 18.12
CA PRO A 258 1.81 8.69 18.16
C PRO A 258 1.98 7.72 16.98
N GLY A 259 2.64 8.14 15.90
CA GLY A 259 2.91 7.33 14.71
C GLY A 259 1.64 6.80 14.03
N GLY A 260 1.80 5.75 13.25
CA GLY A 260 0.69 5.09 12.54
C GLY A 260 1.10 4.22 11.36
N GLY A 261 2.38 4.19 11.02
CA GLY A 261 2.96 3.45 9.91
C GLY A 261 2.61 4.03 8.52
N HIS A 262 3.26 3.48 7.51
CA HIS A 262 2.92 3.60 6.09
C HIS A 262 3.14 2.25 5.40
N ASN A 263 2.79 2.18 4.11
CA ASN A 263 2.91 0.96 3.34
C ASN A 263 4.38 0.52 3.19
N PHE A 264 4.72 -0.59 3.84
CA PHE A 264 6.02 -1.24 3.73
C PHE A 264 6.06 -2.37 2.70
N GLY A 265 4.91 -2.75 2.13
CA GLY A 265 4.81 -3.81 1.14
C GLY A 265 5.46 -3.42 -0.21
N GLU A 266 5.34 -2.16 -0.62
CA GLU A 266 5.98 -1.65 -1.84
C GLU A 266 7.52 -1.84 -1.82
N PRO A 267 8.27 -1.34 -0.82
CA PRO A 267 9.71 -1.56 -0.78
C PRO A 267 10.09 -3.03 -0.55
N ALA A 268 9.31 -3.82 0.20
CA ALA A 268 9.56 -5.24 0.37
C ALA A 268 9.50 -6.01 -0.95
N LEU A 269 8.58 -5.64 -1.85
CA LEU A 269 8.44 -6.28 -3.16
C LEU A 269 9.59 -5.94 -4.12
N HIS A 270 10.21 -4.78 -3.95
CA HIS A 270 11.47 -4.41 -4.61
C HIS A 270 12.72 -5.05 -3.96
N ARG A 271 12.51 -6.01 -3.04
CA ARG A 271 13.56 -6.72 -2.29
C ARG A 271 14.48 -5.78 -1.50
N CYS A 272 13.95 -4.64 -1.06
CA CYS A 272 14.67 -3.78 -0.13
C CYS A 272 14.70 -4.41 1.26
N ILE A 273 15.77 -4.20 2.00
CA ILE A 273 15.76 -4.39 3.46
C ILE A 273 14.84 -3.32 4.03
N VAL A 274 13.74 -3.73 4.65
CA VAL A 274 12.76 -2.79 5.22
C VAL A 274 12.99 -2.64 6.71
N LEU A 275 13.20 -1.40 7.16
CA LEU A 275 13.26 -1.02 8.56
C LEU A 275 12.00 -0.27 8.96
N LEU A 276 11.46 -0.68 10.11
CA LEU A 276 10.22 -0.17 10.67
C LEU A 276 10.50 0.28 12.11
N GLY A 277 9.96 1.43 12.50
CA GLY A 277 9.92 1.82 13.91
C GLY A 277 8.78 1.14 14.66
N PRO A 278 8.69 1.34 15.99
CA PRO A 278 7.75 0.62 16.85
C PRO A 278 6.28 1.09 16.71
N TYR A 279 6.00 2.17 15.97
CA TYR A 279 4.65 2.76 15.90
C TYR A 279 3.97 2.51 14.55
N LEU A 280 3.44 1.29 14.34
CA LEU A 280 2.91 0.85 13.03
C LEU A 280 1.40 0.99 12.87
N GLY A 281 0.66 1.29 13.94
CA GLY A 281 -0.80 1.45 13.87
C GLY A 281 -1.48 0.24 13.22
N HIS A 282 -2.29 0.48 12.18
CA HIS A 282 -3.00 -0.60 11.49
C HIS A 282 -2.10 -1.45 10.57
N PHE A 283 -0.86 -1.02 10.29
CA PHE A 283 0.09 -1.78 9.48
C PHE A 283 0.72 -2.93 10.27
N GLU A 284 0.61 -2.93 11.60
CA GLU A 284 1.07 -4.05 12.43
C GLU A 284 0.39 -5.38 12.05
N GLU A 285 -0.90 -5.34 11.69
CA GLU A 285 -1.64 -6.53 11.24
C GLU A 285 -1.14 -7.10 9.89
N GLN A 286 -0.29 -6.36 9.16
CA GLN A 286 0.24 -6.76 7.85
C GLN A 286 1.62 -7.41 7.92
N LEU A 287 2.22 -7.49 9.12
CA LEU A 287 3.54 -8.14 9.31
C LEU A 287 3.47 -9.66 9.38
N GLU A 288 2.28 -10.22 9.66
CA GLU A 288 2.00 -11.67 9.70
C GLU A 288 1.87 -12.27 8.29
#